data_AF-A0A382SH84-F1
#
_entry.id   AF-A0A382SH84-F1
#
_cell.length_a   1.000
_cell.length_b   1.000
_cell.length_c   1.000
_cell.angle_alpha   90.00
_cell.angle_beta   90.00
_cell.angle_gamma   90.00
#
_symmetry.space_group_name_H-M   'P 1'
#
loop_
_entity.id
_entity.type
_entity.pdbx_description
1 polymer ?
#
loop_
_entity_poly.entity_id
_entity_poly.type
_entity_poly.pdbx_seq_one_letter_code
_entity_poly.pdbx_strand_id
1 'polypeptide(L)'
;MTKNPIIDALADPNQLEKLYEQDSKSFQSNLIEALDSRPEVPLLKFWKTRLEYSATKESRVSVKELSNVLLICLVAFLAVRIPVLMSVEAQWYYPRFAPIILFAGLIFYILKKNSLSKKVGISLAAGILTVVLPMLMLPNTYESSS
;
A
#
# COMPACT_ATOMS: atom_id res chain seq x y z
N MET A 1 31.54 25.64 -19.03
CA MET A 1 31.64 24.92 -17.74
C MET A 1 30.23 24.50 -17.35
N THR A 2 29.86 23.25 -17.63
CA THR A 2 28.59 22.68 -17.17
C THR A 2 28.68 22.54 -15.65
N LYS A 3 27.93 23.38 -14.92
CA LYS A 3 27.85 23.37 -13.44
C LYS A 3 26.97 22.20 -13.00
N ASN A 4 27.45 20.99 -13.20
CA ASN A 4 26.74 19.82 -12.73
C ASN A 4 27.19 19.51 -11.29
N PRO A 5 26.31 19.65 -10.28
CA PRO A 5 26.68 19.51 -8.87
C PRO A 5 27.14 18.09 -8.51
N ILE A 6 26.78 17.08 -9.32
CA ILE A 6 27.23 15.70 -9.13
C ILE A 6 28.72 15.57 -9.47
N ILE A 7 29.21 16.32 -10.47
CA ILE A 7 30.62 16.31 -10.86
C ILE A 7 31.50 16.89 -9.74
N ASP A 8 31.03 17.95 -9.08
CA ASP A 8 31.72 18.57 -7.96
C ASP A 8 31.71 17.68 -6.71
N ALA A 9 30.67 16.86 -6.54
CA ALA A 9 30.47 15.97 -5.41
C ALA A 9 31.07 14.55 -5.60
N LEU A 10 31.76 14.25 -6.70
CA LEU A 10 32.28 12.90 -6.99
C LEU A 10 33.24 12.35 -5.92
N ALA A 11 33.94 13.23 -5.21
CA ALA A 11 34.87 12.85 -4.15
C ALA A 11 34.19 12.62 -2.78
N ASP A 12 32.93 13.04 -2.62
CA ASP A 12 32.18 12.92 -1.37
C ASP A 12 30.83 12.21 -1.58
N PRO A 13 30.77 10.89 -1.30
CA PRO A 13 29.54 10.12 -1.37
C PRO A 13 28.40 10.68 -0.50
N ASN A 14 28.70 11.34 0.62
CA ASN A 14 27.67 11.92 1.49
C ASN A 14 27.00 13.12 0.82
N GLN A 15 27.76 13.91 0.06
CA GLN A 15 27.21 15.04 -0.67
C GLN A 15 26.30 14.58 -1.81
N LEU A 16 26.64 13.48 -2.48
CA LEU A 16 25.76 12.86 -3.48
C LEU A 16 24.44 12.36 -2.87
N GLU A 17 24.49 11.72 -1.70
CA GLU A 17 23.26 11.29 -1.02
C GLU A 17 22.38 12.49 -0.62
N LYS A 18 22.98 13.58 -0.12
CA LYS A 18 22.23 14.82 0.18
C LYS A 18 21.56 15.39 -1.06
N LEU A 19 22.26 15.44 -2.19
CA LEU A 19 21.68 15.91 -3.46
C LEU A 19 20.51 15.02 -3.92
N TYR A 20 20.63 13.70 -3.71
CA TYR A 20 19.56 12.75 -4.02
C TYR A 20 18.34 12.90 -3.10
N GLU A 21 18.54 13.06 -1.79
CA GLU A 21 17.45 13.26 -0.82
C GLU A 21 16.73 14.61 -1.00
N GLN A 22 17.46 15.65 -1.40
CA GLN A 22 16.89 16.98 -1.64
C GLN A 22 15.97 16.98 -2.86
N ASP A 23 16.41 16.44 -3.98
CA ASP A 23 15.62 16.35 -5.21
C ASP A 23 16.08 15.18 -6.09
N SER A 24 15.40 14.05 -5.95
CA SER A 24 15.70 12.82 -6.69
C SER A 24 15.52 12.96 -8.20
N LYS A 25 14.60 13.82 -8.67
CA LYS A 25 14.38 14.03 -10.11
C LYS A 25 15.49 14.87 -10.73
N SER A 26 15.85 15.96 -10.07
CA SER A 26 16.98 16.80 -10.49
C SER A 26 18.29 16.01 -10.45
N PHE A 27 18.48 15.20 -9.41
CA PHE A 27 19.62 14.29 -9.31
C PHE A 27 19.69 13.30 -10.49
N GLN A 28 18.58 12.66 -10.87
CA GLN A 28 18.55 11.76 -12.02
C GLN A 28 18.94 12.46 -13.33
N SER A 29 18.42 13.66 -13.58
CA SER A 29 18.76 14.44 -14.77
C SER A 29 20.25 14.80 -14.81
N ASN A 30 20.78 15.31 -13.68
CA ASN A 30 22.19 15.64 -13.55
C ASN A 30 23.08 14.39 -13.66
N LEU A 31 22.62 13.24 -13.19
CA LEU A 31 23.38 11.99 -13.24
C LEU A 31 23.57 11.51 -14.68
N ILE A 32 22.54 11.65 -15.53
CA ILE A 32 22.61 11.32 -16.96
C ILE A 32 23.64 12.23 -17.65
N GLU A 33 23.56 13.55 -17.43
CA GLU A 33 24.53 14.50 -18.00
C GLU A 33 25.97 14.22 -17.51
N ALA A 34 26.13 13.89 -16.23
CA ALA A 34 27.43 13.52 -15.66
C ALA A 34 28.00 12.23 -16.26
N LEU A 35 27.14 11.24 -16.53
CA LEU A 35 27.51 9.98 -17.19
C LEU A 35 27.89 10.17 -18.65
N ASP A 36 27.19 11.05 -19.38
CA ASP A 36 27.54 11.38 -20.77
C ASP A 36 28.90 12.09 -20.83
N SER A 37 29.21 12.90 -19.82
CA SER A 37 30.47 13.64 -19.72
C SER A 37 31.65 12.79 -19.22
N ARG A 38 31.42 11.86 -18.28
CA ARG A 38 32.45 11.06 -17.60
C ARG A 38 32.00 9.60 -17.38
N PRO A 39 31.82 8.81 -18.46
CA PRO A 39 31.31 7.44 -18.38
C PRO A 39 32.26 6.48 -17.67
N GLU A 40 33.54 6.82 -17.53
CA GLU A 40 34.56 6.01 -16.85
C GLU A 40 34.38 5.93 -15.34
N VAL A 41 33.68 6.89 -14.72
CA VAL A 41 33.58 7.01 -13.25
C VAL A 41 32.70 5.88 -12.67
N PRO A 42 33.26 4.99 -11.82
CA PRO A 42 32.51 3.86 -11.26
C PRO A 42 31.34 4.29 -10.36
N LEU A 43 31.48 5.40 -9.65
CA LEU A 43 30.47 5.92 -8.73
C LEU A 43 29.19 6.35 -9.48
N LEU A 44 29.33 6.96 -10.65
CA LEU A 44 28.19 7.34 -11.50
C LEU A 44 27.45 6.10 -12.01
N LYS A 45 28.19 5.07 -12.44
CA LYS A 45 27.62 3.77 -12.85
C LYS A 45 26.90 3.05 -11.73
N PHE A 46 27.44 3.12 -10.51
CA PHE A 46 26.79 2.60 -9.31
C PHE A 46 25.45 3.29 -9.08
N TRP A 47 25.42 4.62 -9.11
CA TRP A 47 24.18 5.39 -8.95
C TRP A 47 23.16 5.09 -10.04
N LYS A 48 23.57 4.98 -11.30
CA LYS A 48 22.68 4.56 -12.39
C LYS A 48 22.04 3.20 -12.08
N THR A 49 22.86 2.22 -11.72
CA THR A 49 22.39 0.86 -11.37
C THR A 49 21.44 0.89 -10.17
N ARG A 50 21.77 1.64 -9.10
CA ARG A 50 20.93 1.80 -7.90
C ARG A 50 19.56 2.36 -8.27
N LEU A 51 19.51 3.40 -9.10
CA LEU A 51 18.28 4.08 -9.48
C LEU A 51 17.45 3.26 -10.47
N GLU A 52 18.06 2.59 -11.44
CA GLU A 52 17.38 1.68 -12.37
C GLU A 52 16.81 0.45 -11.65
N TYR A 53 17.55 -0.12 -10.70
CA TYR A 53 17.07 -1.23 -9.87
C TYR A 53 15.91 -0.79 -8.96
N SER A 54 15.99 0.41 -8.38
CA SER A 54 14.92 0.97 -7.54
C SER A 54 13.68 1.33 -8.37
N ALA A 55 13.85 1.88 -9.58
CA ALA A 55 12.75 2.18 -10.49
C ALA A 55 11.98 0.92 -10.91
N THR A 56 12.71 -0.19 -11.10
CA THR A 56 12.12 -1.51 -11.37
C THR A 56 11.33 -2.05 -10.18
N LYS A 57 11.69 -1.65 -8.95
CA LYS A 57 11.08 -2.16 -7.71
C LYS A 57 9.92 -1.29 -7.20
N GLU A 58 9.91 0.02 -7.46
CA GLU A 58 9.00 0.95 -6.77
C GLU A 58 7.77 1.44 -7.55
N SER A 59 7.68 1.37 -8.87
CA SER A 59 6.71 2.25 -9.57
C SER A 59 5.68 1.62 -10.50
N ARG A 60 5.59 0.29 -10.60
CA ARG A 60 4.55 -0.33 -11.43
C ARG A 60 3.55 -1.07 -10.56
N VAL A 61 2.53 -0.34 -10.10
CA VAL A 61 1.27 -0.97 -9.66
C VAL A 61 0.86 -1.93 -10.76
N SER A 62 0.93 -3.22 -10.48
CA SER A 62 0.62 -4.22 -11.50
C SER A 62 -0.88 -4.12 -11.81
N VAL A 63 -1.29 -4.31 -13.06
CA VAL A 63 -2.72 -4.42 -13.43
C VAL A 63 -3.42 -5.47 -12.54
N LYS A 64 -2.69 -6.50 -12.14
CA LYS A 64 -3.15 -7.53 -11.20
C LYS A 64 -3.38 -7.00 -9.79
N GLU A 65 -2.56 -6.06 -9.31
CA GLU A 65 -2.78 -5.42 -8.00
C GLU A 65 -4.01 -4.52 -8.03
N LEU A 66 -4.20 -3.77 -9.12
CA LEU A 66 -5.37 -2.92 -9.30
C LEU A 66 -6.67 -3.75 -9.37
N SER A 67 -6.66 -4.87 -10.10
CA SER A 67 -7.83 -5.76 -10.17
C SER A 67 -8.15 -6.41 -8.82
N ASN A 68 -7.13 -6.69 -8.01
CA ASN A 68 -7.34 -7.19 -6.65
C ASN A 68 -8.02 -6.17 -5.74
N VAL A 69 -7.59 -4.91 -5.78
CA VAL A 69 -8.22 -3.82 -5.01
C VAL A 69 -9.67 -3.63 -5.47
N LEU A 70 -9.90 -3.61 -6.78
CA LEU A 70 -11.24 -3.48 -7.34
C LEU A 70 -12.19 -4.59 -6.85
N LEU A 71 -11.72 -5.84 -6.81
CA LEU A 71 -12.50 -6.97 -6.31
C LEU A 71 -12.83 -6.82 -4.81
N ILE A 72 -11.87 -6.36 -4.00
CA ILE A 72 -12.09 -6.11 -2.56
C ILE A 72 -13.14 -5.02 -2.37
N CYS A 73 -13.02 -3.90 -3.11
CA CYS A 73 -13.99 -2.81 -3.07
C CYS A 73 -15.37 -3.26 -3.52
N LEU A 74 -15.47 -4.09 -4.56
CA LEU A 74 -16.74 -4.63 -5.05
C LEU A 74 -17.43 -5.49 -3.99
N VAL A 75 -16.69 -6.39 -3.34
CA VAL A 75 -17.22 -7.23 -2.26
C VAL A 75 -17.64 -6.39 -1.07
N ALA A 76 -16.83 -5.40 -0.66
CA ALA A 76 -17.17 -4.50 0.43
C ALA A 76 -18.43 -3.67 0.11
N PHE A 77 -18.56 -3.18 -1.12
CA PHE A 77 -19.73 -2.45 -1.59
C PHE A 77 -21.00 -3.33 -1.53
N LEU A 78 -20.93 -4.55 -2.03
CA LEU A 78 -22.04 -5.51 -1.96
C LEU A 78 -22.43 -5.79 -0.51
N ALA A 79 -21.46 -5.98 0.38
CA ALA A 79 -21.71 -6.21 1.80
C ALA A 79 -22.41 -5.01 2.45
N VAL A 80 -21.95 -3.78 2.21
CA VAL A 80 -22.59 -2.55 2.71
C VAL A 80 -24.03 -2.41 2.17
N ARG A 81 -24.34 -2.94 1.00
CA ARG A 81 -25.68 -2.89 0.38
C ARG A 81 -26.65 -3.96 0.88
N ILE A 82 -26.21 -4.92 1.70
CA ILE A 82 -27.06 -5.97 2.26
C ILE A 82 -28.35 -5.44 2.92
N PRO A 83 -28.35 -4.35 3.72
CA PRO A 83 -29.57 -3.83 4.34
C PRO A 83 -30.67 -3.50 3.33
N VAL A 84 -30.28 -2.98 2.17
CA VAL A 84 -31.22 -2.60 1.12
C VAL A 84 -31.66 -3.80 0.30
N LEU A 85 -30.75 -4.76 0.06
CA LEU A 85 -31.04 -5.97 -0.73
C LEU A 85 -31.93 -6.97 0.02
N MET A 86 -31.74 -7.07 1.34
CA MET A 86 -32.40 -8.07 2.21
C MET A 86 -33.43 -7.45 3.14
N SER A 87 -33.75 -6.16 2.97
CA SER A 87 -34.69 -5.40 3.82
C SER A 87 -34.39 -5.50 5.32
N VAL A 88 -33.10 -5.43 5.69
CA VAL A 88 -32.64 -5.45 7.08
C VAL A 88 -32.58 -4.01 7.61
N GLU A 89 -32.92 -3.81 8.86
CA GLU A 89 -32.83 -2.49 9.52
C GLU A 89 -31.40 -1.95 9.50
N ALA A 90 -31.23 -0.79 8.85
CA ALA A 90 -29.93 -0.12 8.73
C ALA A 90 -29.30 0.23 10.09
N GLN A 91 -30.14 0.64 11.06
CA GLN A 91 -29.74 0.99 12.43
C GLN A 91 -29.17 -0.21 13.19
N TRP A 92 -29.63 -1.41 12.87
CA TRP A 92 -29.11 -2.66 13.43
C TRP A 92 -27.84 -3.12 12.71
N TYR A 93 -27.82 -3.02 11.39
CA TYR A 93 -26.77 -3.59 10.55
C TYR A 93 -25.46 -2.79 10.55
N TYR A 94 -25.53 -1.47 10.32
CA TYR A 94 -24.31 -0.69 10.08
C TYR A 94 -23.39 -0.60 11.31
N PRO A 95 -23.88 -0.38 12.54
CA PRO A 95 -23.01 -0.34 13.72
C PRO A 95 -22.29 -1.67 13.97
N ARG A 96 -22.92 -2.80 13.62
CA ARG A 96 -22.37 -4.15 13.83
C ARG A 96 -21.37 -4.53 12.73
N PHE A 97 -21.72 -4.33 11.47
CA PHE A 97 -20.98 -4.93 10.35
C PHE A 97 -20.15 -3.93 9.52
N ALA A 98 -20.49 -2.63 9.50
CA ALA A 98 -19.74 -1.68 8.67
C ALA A 98 -18.25 -1.58 9.06
N PRO A 99 -17.87 -1.51 10.36
CA PRO A 99 -16.45 -1.53 10.74
C PRO A 99 -15.77 -2.85 10.33
N ILE A 100 -16.45 -3.99 10.49
CA ILE A 100 -15.92 -5.30 10.14
C ILE A 100 -15.66 -5.39 8.63
N ILE A 101 -16.58 -4.91 7.79
CA ILE A 101 -16.41 -4.89 6.33
C ILE A 101 -15.19 -4.04 5.93
N LEU A 102 -15.03 -2.85 6.54
CA LEU A 102 -13.90 -1.97 6.28
C LEU A 102 -12.57 -2.63 6.66
N PHE A 103 -12.45 -3.12 7.90
CA PHE A 103 -11.22 -3.72 8.40
C PHE A 103 -10.90 -5.04 7.72
N ALA A 104 -11.89 -5.88 7.41
CA ALA A 104 -11.69 -7.13 6.68
C ALA A 104 -11.13 -6.86 5.27
N GLY A 105 -11.63 -5.84 4.57
CA GLY A 105 -11.10 -5.41 3.28
C GLY A 105 -9.63 -4.98 3.36
N LEU A 106 -9.27 -4.17 4.35
CA LEU A 106 -7.89 -3.71 4.59
C LEU A 106 -6.95 -4.87 4.95
N ILE A 107 -7.38 -5.72 5.87
CA ILE A 107 -6.61 -6.90 6.30
C ILE A 107 -6.34 -7.81 5.10
N PHE A 108 -7.36 -8.08 4.29
CA PHE A 108 -7.22 -8.92 3.11
C PHE A 108 -6.25 -8.31 2.08
N TYR A 109 -6.31 -6.99 1.87
CA TYR A 109 -5.35 -6.29 1.00
C TYR A 109 -3.91 -6.45 1.50
N ILE A 110 -3.66 -6.20 2.79
CA ILE A 110 -2.33 -6.29 3.40
C ILE A 110 -1.79 -7.73 3.36
N LEU A 111 -2.62 -8.72 3.69
CA LEU A 111 -2.25 -10.14 3.61
C LEU A 111 -1.80 -10.52 2.20
N LYS A 112 -2.54 -10.06 1.19
CA LYS A 112 -2.25 -10.35 -0.21
C LYS A 112 -1.01 -9.61 -0.71
N LYS A 113 -0.85 -8.34 -0.35
CA LYS A 113 0.30 -7.51 -0.75
C LYS A 113 1.61 -8.01 -0.16
N ASN A 114 1.60 -8.39 1.13
CA ASN A 114 2.79 -8.86 1.82
C ASN A 114 3.04 -10.37 1.67
N SER A 115 2.25 -11.07 0.84
CA SER A 115 2.34 -12.53 0.64
C SER A 115 2.43 -13.32 1.95
N LEU A 116 1.64 -12.90 2.95
CA LEU A 116 1.67 -13.51 4.27
C LEU A 116 1.17 -14.95 4.23
N SER A 117 1.67 -15.78 5.16
CA SER A 117 1.30 -17.20 5.23
C SER A 117 -0.21 -17.39 5.33
N LYS A 118 -0.75 -18.37 4.59
CA LYS A 118 -2.17 -18.74 4.64
C LYS A 118 -2.66 -19.04 6.06
N LYS A 119 -1.78 -19.50 6.96
CA LYS A 119 -2.09 -19.74 8.38
C LYS A 119 -2.50 -18.45 9.11
N VAL A 120 -1.86 -17.32 8.80
CA VAL A 120 -2.20 -16.01 9.37
C VAL A 120 -3.58 -15.57 8.88
N GLY A 121 -3.87 -15.76 7.59
CA GLY A 121 -5.20 -15.50 7.03
C GLY A 121 -6.30 -16.33 7.70
N ILE A 122 -6.06 -17.62 7.93
CA ILE A 122 -7.02 -18.51 8.62
C ILE A 122 -7.24 -18.07 10.07
N SER A 123 -6.17 -17.72 10.79
CA SER A 123 -6.28 -17.25 12.18
C SER A 123 -7.06 -15.94 12.29
N LEU A 124 -6.83 -14.99 11.39
CA LEU A 124 -7.58 -13.73 11.33
C LEU A 124 -9.05 -13.96 10.97
N ALA A 125 -9.33 -14.85 10.00
CA ALA A 125 -10.70 -15.22 9.65
C ALA A 125 -11.43 -15.86 10.84
N ALA A 126 -10.75 -16.73 11.59
CA ALA A 126 -11.31 -17.32 12.81
C ALA A 126 -11.61 -16.25 13.87
N GLY A 127 -10.71 -15.28 14.07
CA GLY A 127 -10.95 -14.16 15.00
C GLY A 127 -12.07 -13.22 14.58
N ILE A 128 -12.26 -12.98 13.28
CA ILE A 128 -13.42 -12.23 12.79
C ILE A 128 -14.71 -13.03 13.04
N LEU A 129 -14.68 -14.34 12.81
CA LEU A 129 -15.83 -15.21 13.00
C LEU A 129 -16.31 -15.24 14.46
N THR A 130 -15.38 -15.22 15.43
CA THR A 130 -15.73 -15.17 16.85
C THR A 130 -16.40 -13.87 17.27
N VAL A 131 -16.23 -12.77 16.53
CA VAL A 131 -16.92 -11.49 16.78
C VAL A 131 -18.26 -11.44 16.04
N VAL A 132 -18.29 -11.89 14.79
CA VAL A 132 -19.47 -11.86 13.90
C VAL A 132 -20.58 -12.78 14.42
N LEU A 133 -20.25 -13.99 14.86
CA LEU A 133 -21.24 -14.97 15.34
C LEU A 133 -22.06 -14.43 16.53
N PRO A 134 -21.45 -13.94 17.61
CA PRO A 134 -22.20 -13.32 18.72
C PRO A 134 -23.00 -12.10 18.27
N MET A 135 -22.47 -11.23 17.41
CA MET A 135 -23.21 -10.06 16.91
C MET A 135 -24.47 -10.44 16.13
N LEU A 136 -24.46 -11.58 15.43
CA LEU A 136 -25.62 -12.10 14.72
C LEU A 136 -26.67 -12.67 15.68
N MET A 137 -26.23 -13.27 16.78
CA MET A 137 -27.09 -13.83 17.83
C MET A 137 -27.62 -12.78 18.81
N LEU A 138 -27.04 -11.57 18.85
CA LEU A 138 -27.43 -10.52 19.79
C LEU A 138 -28.85 -9.99 19.49
N PRO A 139 -29.79 -10.06 20.46
CA PRO A 139 -31.14 -9.53 20.32
C PRO A 139 -31.16 -8.02 19.98
N ASN A 140 -32.27 -7.57 19.40
CA ASN A 140 -32.46 -6.17 18.99
C ASN A 140 -33.03 -5.28 20.12
N THR A 141 -33.12 -5.78 21.35
CA THR A 141 -33.77 -5.09 22.46
C THR A 141 -32.77 -4.34 23.32
N TYR A 142 -32.80 -3.01 23.22
CA TYR A 142 -32.33 -2.09 24.24
C TYR A 142 -33.47 -1.86 25.23
N GLU A 143 -33.76 -2.85 26.07
CA GLU A 143 -34.59 -2.62 27.25
C GLU A 143 -33.76 -1.70 28.16
N SER A 144 -34.02 -0.38 28.09
CA SER A 144 -33.52 0.55 29.08
C SER A 144 -34.14 0.14 30.40
N SER A 145 -33.33 -0.47 31.27
CA SER A 145 -33.70 -0.75 32.65
C SER A 145 -34.11 0.59 33.27
N SER A 146 -35.41 0.81 33.38
CA SER A 146 -36.02 1.96 34.07
C SER A 146 -36.24 1.59 35.53
#